data_AF-A0A1Y4USR5-F1
#
_entry.id   AF-A0A1Y4USR5-F1
#
_cell.length_a   1.000
_cell.length_b   1.000
_cell.length_c   1.000
_cell.angle_alpha   90.00
_cell.angle_beta   90.00
_cell.angle_gamma   90.00
#
_symmetry.space_group_name_H-M   'P 1'
#
loop_
_entity.id
_entity.type
_entity.pdbx_description
1 polymer ?
#
loop_
_entity_poly.entity_id
_entity_poly.type
_entity_poly.pdbx_seq_one_letter_code
_entity_poly.pdbx_strand_id
1 'polypeptide(L)'
;MNLSDKIKNTILKIGISDFENPLFYNCDIGIRLGISEYEDWEHYLKFDEEETIVNPEFIKNTADKAYEVFKNFESTFDILRIDVIYDETEDYRKKIKKIIKTLNIDKPDEIVSDEFILEDDEVLKRKQLIWNLDSHKIDYYNIITEIAKTDFGGCSYLSYYTYFIDTFNSIVFNMYDDRGIDIVSSKKEQLYYIYKYYNNFILDYDRERIDRIFDGLENIKNFQINAYDFYWIDGTKDNKDDLCLHGDVSVRIEKEILSYSCCVSASALRMLETIKNDHYITNTGEQMLPCCGHSMFADENLENVYISGCDNGVDYEVKHNDNIVIIKTEKGNTYNIRLSDYKEEVVNFANKVQEFYNKCYEKILPKNDFEKNGYIAFWNEWKRLIKE
;
A
#
# COMPACT_ATOMS: atom_id res chain seq x y z
N MET A 1 14.67 22.47 11.94
CA MET A 1 13.34 22.37 12.58
C MET A 1 13.48 21.30 13.65
N ASN A 2 13.09 21.57 14.89
CA ASN A 2 13.08 20.53 15.94
C ASN A 2 11.95 19.51 15.64
N LEU A 3 11.92 18.38 16.34
CA LEU A 3 10.94 17.33 16.08
C LEU A 3 9.53 17.78 16.47
N SER A 4 9.40 18.55 17.55
CA SER A 4 8.11 19.09 17.99
C SER A 4 7.45 20.04 16.97
N ASP A 5 8.23 20.89 16.28
CA ASP A 5 7.72 21.75 15.21
C ASP A 5 7.27 20.92 13.99
N LYS A 6 7.98 19.83 13.65
CA LYS A 6 7.56 18.90 12.60
C LYS A 6 6.21 18.26 12.93
N ILE A 7 6.04 17.80 14.17
CA ILE A 7 4.77 17.23 14.66
C ILE A 7 3.66 18.27 14.55
N LYS A 8 3.87 19.48 15.08
CA LYS A 8 2.87 20.58 15.00
C LYS A 8 2.46 20.89 13.57
N ASN A 9 3.42 21.03 12.66
CA ASN A 9 3.14 21.26 11.24
C ASN A 9 2.37 20.09 10.60
N THR A 10 2.61 18.86 11.06
CA THR A 10 1.94 17.66 10.55
C THR A 10 0.49 17.60 11.00
N ILE A 11 0.23 17.75 12.30
CA ILE A 11 -1.13 17.67 12.85
C ILE A 11 -2.02 18.83 12.36
N LEU A 12 -1.45 20.03 12.15
CA LEU A 12 -2.16 21.15 11.54
C LEU A 12 -2.61 20.86 10.10
N LYS A 13 -1.84 20.08 9.32
CA LYS A 13 -2.25 19.63 7.98
C LYS A 13 -3.37 18.58 8.02
N ILE A 14 -3.41 17.78 9.09
CA ILE A 14 -4.47 16.78 9.33
C ILE A 14 -5.75 17.46 9.85
N GLY A 15 -5.65 18.69 10.35
CA GLY A 15 -6.79 19.51 10.76
C GLY A 15 -6.98 19.60 12.28
N ILE A 16 -6.00 19.16 13.08
CA ILE A 16 -6.08 19.20 14.55
C ILE A 16 -4.97 20.08 15.15
N SER A 17 -5.22 20.63 16.34
CA SER A 17 -4.26 21.47 17.07
C SER A 17 -3.43 20.71 18.10
N ASP A 18 -3.94 19.59 18.59
CA ASP A 18 -3.26 18.64 19.48
C ASP A 18 -3.88 17.25 19.31
N PHE A 19 -3.27 16.22 19.91
CA PHE A 19 -3.81 14.87 19.91
C PHE A 19 -4.93 14.72 20.94
N GLU A 20 -6.16 14.79 20.48
CA GLU A 20 -7.37 14.47 21.24
C GLU A 20 -7.89 13.09 20.83
N ASN A 21 -7.91 12.15 21.77
CA ASN A 21 -8.35 10.78 21.51
C ASN A 21 -9.86 10.61 21.69
N PRO A 22 -10.52 9.70 20.95
CA PRO A 22 -9.99 8.95 19.81
C PRO A 22 -9.73 9.85 18.59
N LEU A 23 -8.54 9.74 17.98
CA LEU A 23 -8.14 10.60 16.85
C LEU A 23 -9.14 10.53 15.70
N PHE A 24 -9.73 9.35 15.46
CA PHE A 24 -10.69 9.12 14.39
C PHE A 24 -11.88 10.08 14.44
N TYR A 25 -12.41 10.38 15.64
CA TYR A 25 -13.57 11.25 15.76
C TYR A 25 -13.23 12.73 15.61
N ASN A 26 -11.99 13.11 15.94
CA ASN A 26 -11.49 14.47 15.95
C ASN A 26 -10.82 14.90 14.63
N CYS A 27 -10.70 13.99 13.65
CA CYS A 27 -10.15 14.28 12.33
C CYS A 27 -11.20 14.11 11.21
N ASP A 28 -11.13 14.96 10.18
CA ASP A 28 -12.02 14.88 9.01
C ASP A 28 -11.77 13.63 8.17
N ILE A 29 -10.51 13.22 8.06
CA ILE A 29 -10.06 12.07 7.26
C ILE A 29 -9.37 11.08 8.18
N GLY A 30 -10.05 9.97 8.46
CA GLY A 30 -9.53 8.90 9.28
C GLY A 30 -10.26 7.58 9.08
N ILE A 31 -9.62 6.50 9.56
CA ILE A 31 -10.18 5.16 9.64
C ILE A 31 -9.92 4.65 11.05
N ARG A 32 -10.96 4.07 11.66
CA ARG A 32 -10.86 3.27 12.88
C ARG A 32 -11.06 1.80 12.57
N LEU A 33 -10.14 0.97 13.05
CA LEU A 33 -10.15 -0.48 12.86
C LEU A 33 -10.23 -1.18 14.21
N GLY A 34 -11.11 -2.18 14.33
CA GLY A 34 -11.15 -3.11 15.45
C GLY A 34 -10.11 -4.22 15.28
N ILE A 35 -9.34 -4.49 16.34
CA ILE A 35 -8.23 -5.46 16.31
C ILE A 35 -8.34 -6.58 17.34
N SER A 36 -9.33 -6.51 18.23
CA SER A 36 -9.74 -7.64 19.07
C SER A 36 -11.12 -8.13 18.66
N GLU A 37 -11.33 -9.43 18.83
CA GLU A 37 -12.66 -10.04 18.75
C GLU A 37 -13.28 -9.93 20.14
N TYR A 38 -14.40 -9.21 20.25
CA TYR A 38 -15.21 -9.17 21.47
C TYR A 38 -15.96 -10.49 21.61
N GLU A 39 -15.26 -11.53 22.01
CA GLU A 39 -15.86 -12.78 22.47
C GLU A 39 -15.89 -12.80 24.01
N ASP A 40 -16.51 -13.83 24.60
CA ASP A 40 -16.71 -13.93 26.04
C ASP A 40 -15.40 -13.74 26.83
N TRP A 41 -15.51 -13.25 28.09
CA TRP A 41 -14.42 -13.02 29.04
C TRP A 41 -13.40 -14.17 29.18
N GLU A 42 -13.81 -15.40 28.86
CA GLU A 42 -12.96 -16.61 28.78
C GLU A 42 -11.86 -16.54 27.69
N HIS A 43 -11.94 -15.61 26.74
CA HIS A 43 -10.90 -15.40 25.72
C HIS A 43 -9.80 -14.45 26.16
N TYR A 44 -10.11 -13.51 27.04
CA TYR A 44 -9.15 -12.55 27.59
C TYR A 44 -8.31 -13.14 28.72
N LEU A 45 -8.86 -14.10 29.45
CA LEU A 45 -8.29 -14.62 30.69
C LEU A 45 -8.20 -16.15 30.65
N LYS A 46 -7.07 -16.70 31.09
CA LYS A 46 -6.92 -18.11 31.44
C LYS A 46 -7.05 -18.25 32.95
N PHE A 47 -7.87 -19.20 33.37
CA PHE A 47 -8.04 -19.57 34.78
C PHE A 47 -7.04 -20.68 35.10
N ASP A 48 -6.00 -20.35 35.86
CA ASP A 48 -5.20 -21.33 36.59
C ASP A 48 -5.81 -21.52 37.99
N GLU A 49 -5.59 -22.66 38.63
CA GLU A 49 -6.24 -23.04 39.91
C GLU A 49 -5.95 -22.04 41.05
N GLU A 50 -4.96 -21.14 40.88
CA GLU A 50 -4.55 -20.13 41.86
C GLU A 50 -4.58 -18.67 41.36
N GLU A 51 -4.53 -18.41 40.04
CA GLU A 51 -4.51 -17.05 39.48
C GLU A 51 -5.25 -16.92 38.14
N THR A 52 -5.87 -15.75 37.92
CA THR A 52 -6.42 -15.37 36.61
C THR A 52 -5.33 -14.64 35.83
N ILE A 53 -4.80 -15.27 34.79
CA ILE A 53 -3.74 -14.70 33.95
C ILE A 53 -4.30 -14.28 32.60
N VAL A 54 -3.69 -13.26 31.99
CA VAL A 54 -4.08 -12.78 30.67
C VAL A 54 -3.73 -13.83 29.64
N ASN A 55 -4.65 -14.13 28.72
CA ASN A 55 -4.42 -15.10 27.68
C ASN A 55 -3.29 -14.62 26.73
N PRO A 56 -2.12 -15.27 26.70
CA PRO A 56 -1.01 -14.83 25.85
C PRO A 56 -1.32 -14.93 24.36
N GLU A 57 -2.23 -15.84 23.99
CA GLU A 57 -2.68 -16.00 22.60
C GLU A 57 -3.56 -14.82 22.15
N PHE A 58 -4.42 -14.32 23.05
CA PHE A 58 -5.18 -13.10 22.80
C PHE A 58 -4.24 -11.92 22.53
N ILE A 59 -3.29 -11.65 23.43
CA ILE A 59 -2.32 -10.56 23.27
C ILE A 59 -1.53 -10.70 21.97
N LYS A 60 -1.07 -11.91 21.65
CA LYS A 60 -0.35 -12.18 20.42
C LYS A 60 -1.22 -11.91 19.19
N ASN A 61 -2.46 -12.41 19.15
CA ASN A 61 -3.37 -12.22 18.02
C ASN A 61 -3.73 -10.75 17.81
N THR A 62 -3.98 -10.01 18.89
CA THR A 62 -4.23 -8.56 18.85
C THR A 62 -3.01 -7.81 18.33
N ALA A 63 -1.81 -8.13 18.82
CA ALA A 63 -0.56 -7.53 18.36
C ALA A 63 -0.26 -7.89 16.89
N ASP A 64 -0.50 -9.13 16.47
CA ASP A 64 -0.32 -9.59 15.09
C ASP A 64 -1.25 -8.82 14.13
N LYS A 65 -2.55 -8.71 14.46
CA LYS A 65 -3.52 -7.92 13.67
C LYS A 65 -3.13 -6.45 13.59
N ALA A 66 -2.73 -5.86 14.71
CA ALA A 66 -2.32 -4.47 14.76
C ALA A 66 -1.04 -4.23 13.94
N TYR A 67 -0.07 -5.12 14.05
CA TYR A 67 1.19 -5.02 13.33
C TYR A 67 1.02 -5.27 11.83
N GLU A 68 0.07 -6.13 11.43
CA GLU A 68 -0.29 -6.30 10.02
C GLU A 68 -0.71 -4.96 9.39
N VAL A 69 -1.58 -4.20 10.06
CA VAL A 69 -1.98 -2.86 9.59
C VAL A 69 -0.80 -1.89 9.62
N PHE A 70 -0.01 -1.91 10.70
CA PHE A 70 1.13 -1.01 10.89
C PHE A 70 2.20 -1.13 9.79
N LYS A 71 2.49 -2.35 9.31
CA LYS A 71 3.51 -2.60 8.26
C LYS A 71 3.28 -1.83 6.97
N ASN A 72 2.02 -1.45 6.67
CA ASN A 72 1.71 -0.64 5.50
C ASN A 72 2.34 0.77 5.54
N PHE A 73 2.75 1.22 6.72
CA PHE A 73 3.31 2.56 6.96
C PHE A 73 4.69 2.52 7.62
N GLU A 74 5.17 1.35 8.06
CA GLU A 74 6.40 1.20 8.87
C GLU A 74 7.61 1.92 8.27
N SER A 75 7.81 1.85 6.95
CA SER A 75 8.94 2.49 6.26
C SER A 75 8.80 4.00 6.07
N THR A 76 7.63 4.56 6.40
CA THR A 76 7.30 5.97 6.17
C THR A 76 7.29 6.81 7.45
N PHE A 77 7.15 6.17 8.62
CA PHE A 77 7.18 6.88 9.89
C PHE A 77 8.58 7.41 10.21
N ASP A 78 8.70 8.71 10.47
CA ASP A 78 9.95 9.35 10.87
C ASP A 78 9.98 9.73 12.36
N ILE A 79 8.82 9.72 13.05
CA ILE A 79 8.71 10.11 14.46
C ILE A 79 7.88 9.12 15.27
N LEU A 80 8.37 8.80 16.48
CA LEU A 80 7.59 8.22 17.57
C LEU A 80 7.41 9.28 18.67
N ARG A 81 6.16 9.53 19.07
CA ARG A 81 5.82 10.35 20.23
C ARG A 81 5.08 9.51 21.27
N ILE A 82 5.50 9.62 22.53
CA ILE A 82 4.80 9.04 23.68
C ILE A 82 4.54 10.13 24.72
N ASP A 83 3.27 10.33 25.09
CA ASP A 83 2.90 11.32 26.09
C ASP A 83 2.80 10.69 27.48
N VAL A 84 3.51 11.28 28.46
CA VAL A 84 3.44 10.89 29.87
C VAL A 84 2.62 11.94 30.61
N ILE A 85 1.41 11.55 31.00
CA ILE A 85 0.51 12.36 31.82
C ILE A 85 0.75 12.09 33.31
N TYR A 86 0.77 13.13 34.13
CA TYR A 86 1.02 13.03 35.56
C TYR A 86 0.48 14.23 36.34
N ASP A 87 0.11 13.99 37.60
CA ASP A 87 -0.22 15.05 38.57
C ASP A 87 1.02 15.55 39.33
N GLU A 88 0.85 16.51 40.26
CA GLU A 88 1.97 17.07 41.03
C GLU A 88 2.59 16.11 42.06
N THR A 89 1.87 15.05 42.44
CA THR A 89 2.28 14.05 43.43
C THR A 89 3.08 12.90 42.80
N GLU A 90 2.93 12.70 41.50
CA GLU A 90 3.56 11.60 40.77
C GLU A 90 4.99 11.93 40.26
N ASP A 91 5.87 10.93 40.33
CA ASP A 91 7.23 11.04 39.79
C ASP A 91 7.27 10.63 38.30
N TYR A 92 7.08 11.61 37.41
CA TYR A 92 7.13 11.40 35.96
C TYR A 92 8.45 10.74 35.50
N ARG A 93 9.57 10.94 36.21
CA ARG A 93 10.86 10.33 35.83
C ARG A 93 10.84 8.82 36.02
N LYS A 94 10.09 8.29 37.00
CA LYS A 94 9.88 6.84 37.15
C LYS A 94 9.04 6.29 35.99
N LYS A 95 8.00 7.02 35.57
CA LYS A 95 7.17 6.65 34.41
C LYS A 95 8.02 6.55 33.13
N ILE A 96 8.82 7.58 32.83
CA ILE A 96 9.74 7.59 31.69
C ILE A 96 10.73 6.41 31.75
N LYS A 97 11.35 6.16 32.91
CA LYS A 97 12.27 5.02 33.08
C LYS A 97 11.58 3.67 32.84
N LYS A 98 10.32 3.52 33.25
CA LYS A 98 9.53 2.31 33.00
C LYS A 98 9.31 2.13 31.49
N ILE A 99 8.88 3.18 30.79
CA ILE A 99 8.66 3.16 29.33
C ILE A 99 9.93 2.74 28.59
N ILE A 100 11.04 3.45 28.80
CA ILE A 100 12.34 3.17 28.15
C ILE A 100 12.77 1.72 28.39
N LYS A 101 12.65 1.24 29.63
CA LYS A 101 13.02 -0.14 30.00
C LYS A 101 12.10 -1.17 29.34
N THR A 102 10.78 -0.94 29.35
CA THR A 102 9.79 -1.86 28.78
C THR A 102 9.92 -1.97 27.27
N LEU A 103 10.12 -0.84 26.60
CA LEU A 103 10.23 -0.80 25.14
C LEU A 103 11.64 -1.17 24.64
N ASN A 104 12.63 -1.22 25.54
CA ASN A 104 14.04 -1.45 25.22
C ASN A 104 14.57 -0.47 24.16
N ILE A 105 14.22 0.81 24.33
CA ILE A 105 14.63 1.92 23.46
C ILE A 105 15.58 2.85 24.21
N ASP A 106 16.36 3.65 23.48
CA ASP A 106 17.19 4.69 24.08
C ASP A 106 16.35 5.88 24.59
N LYS A 107 17.00 6.82 25.28
CA LYS A 107 16.36 8.06 25.74
C LYS A 107 15.81 8.88 24.54
N PRO A 108 14.71 9.63 24.72
CA PRO A 108 14.16 10.47 23.66
C PRO A 108 15.14 11.57 23.24
N ASP A 109 15.05 11.97 21.97
CA ASP A 109 15.84 13.05 21.37
C ASP A 109 15.34 14.43 21.79
N GLU A 110 14.02 14.55 22.00
CA GLU A 110 13.37 15.78 22.45
C GLU A 110 12.31 15.47 23.53
N ILE A 111 12.24 16.33 24.55
CA ILE A 111 11.19 16.28 25.57
C ILE A 111 10.52 17.65 25.66
N VAL A 112 9.24 17.72 25.35
CA VAL A 112 8.41 18.93 25.48
C VAL A 112 7.51 18.81 26.71
N SER A 113 7.21 19.94 27.34
CA SER A 113 6.36 20.00 28.53
C SER A 113 5.26 21.03 28.34
N ASP A 114 4.04 20.65 28.69
CA ASP A 114 2.87 21.52 28.68
C ASP A 114 1.84 21.06 29.73
N GLU A 115 0.75 21.82 29.81
CA GLU A 115 -0.44 21.49 30.58
C GLU A 115 -1.39 20.66 29.70
N PHE A 116 -2.05 19.69 30.30
CA PHE A 116 -2.99 18.79 29.66
C PHE A 116 -4.27 18.76 30.46
N ILE A 117 -5.39 19.04 29.80
CA ILE A 117 -6.69 19.19 30.47
C ILE A 117 -7.50 17.94 30.17
N LEU A 118 -7.99 17.27 31.22
CA LEU A 118 -8.92 16.16 31.11
C LEU A 118 -10.36 16.66 30.89
N GLU A 119 -11.26 15.75 30.50
CA GLU A 119 -12.67 16.06 30.24
C GLU A 119 -13.42 16.65 31.47
N ASP A 120 -12.91 16.44 32.68
CA ASP A 120 -13.47 16.94 33.94
C ASP A 120 -12.84 18.26 34.43
N ASP A 121 -12.18 18.99 33.52
CA ASP A 121 -11.42 20.23 33.77
C ASP A 121 -10.22 20.05 34.73
N GLU A 122 -9.79 18.81 35.00
CA GLU A 122 -8.57 18.56 35.76
C GLU A 122 -7.34 18.93 34.91
N VAL A 123 -6.54 19.88 35.42
CA VAL A 123 -5.29 20.31 34.77
C VAL A 123 -4.15 19.42 35.25
N LEU A 124 -3.72 18.51 34.39
CA LEU A 124 -2.55 17.66 34.57
C LEU A 124 -1.34 18.22 33.81
N LYS A 125 -0.17 17.65 34.09
CA LYS A 125 1.06 17.97 33.35
C LYS A 125 1.35 16.85 32.37
N ARG A 126 1.89 17.22 31.20
CA ARG A 126 2.29 16.28 30.16
C ARG A 126 3.76 16.45 29.80
N LYS A 127 4.46 15.31 29.67
CA LYS A 127 5.77 15.22 29.00
C LYS A 127 5.60 14.50 27.68
N GLN A 128 5.84 15.19 26.58
CA GLN A 128 5.89 14.59 25.25
C GLN A 128 7.31 14.08 25.03
N LEU A 129 7.49 12.77 24.96
CA LEU A 129 8.76 12.13 24.66
C LEU A 129 8.81 11.87 23.16
N ILE A 130 9.84 12.37 22.48
CA ILE A 130 9.90 12.35 21.01
C ILE A 130 11.22 11.72 20.55
N TRP A 131 11.12 10.72 19.68
CA TRP A 131 12.24 10.04 19.04
C TRP A 131 12.23 10.27 17.54
N ASN A 132 13.40 10.50 16.96
CA ASN A 132 13.65 10.47 15.53
C ASN A 132 13.91 9.02 15.10
N LEU A 133 12.97 8.39 14.37
CA LEU A 133 13.06 6.97 14.04
C LEU A 133 14.28 6.61 13.18
N ASP A 134 14.81 7.56 12.39
CA ASP A 134 16.03 7.36 11.61
C ASP A 134 17.29 7.16 12.46
N SER A 135 17.27 7.60 13.73
CA SER A 135 18.43 7.61 14.63
C SER A 135 18.41 6.47 15.64
N HIS A 136 17.33 5.68 15.68
CA HIS A 136 17.11 4.67 16.71
C HIS A 136 16.76 3.33 16.08
N LYS A 137 17.26 2.24 16.69
CA LYS A 137 16.77 0.91 16.35
C LYS A 137 15.53 0.62 17.20
N ILE A 138 14.36 0.65 16.58
CA ILE A 138 13.09 0.43 17.25
C ILE A 138 12.56 -0.96 16.96
N ASP A 139 12.09 -1.64 18.02
CA ASP A 139 11.31 -2.87 17.89
C ASP A 139 9.82 -2.51 17.89
N TYR A 140 9.29 -2.23 16.70
CA TYR A 140 7.89 -1.80 16.54
C TYR A 140 6.90 -2.85 17.03
N TYR A 141 7.20 -4.13 16.80
CA TYR A 141 6.35 -5.23 17.26
C TYR A 141 6.30 -5.29 18.78
N ASN A 142 7.43 -5.06 19.47
CA ASN A 142 7.44 -4.94 20.93
C ASN A 142 6.59 -3.76 21.42
N ILE A 143 6.66 -2.58 20.78
CA ILE A 143 5.82 -1.43 21.17
C ILE A 143 4.34 -1.77 21.05
N ILE A 144 3.92 -2.30 19.90
CA ILE A 144 2.53 -2.70 19.65
C ILE A 144 2.06 -3.76 20.65
N THR A 145 2.92 -4.74 20.94
CA THR A 145 2.65 -5.78 21.93
C THR A 145 2.50 -5.21 23.35
N GLU A 146 3.29 -4.22 23.72
CA GLU A 146 3.18 -3.57 25.04
C GLU A 146 1.97 -2.64 25.16
N ILE A 147 1.51 -2.05 24.05
CA ILE A 147 0.22 -1.33 23.98
C ILE A 147 -0.94 -2.32 24.16
N ALA A 148 -0.93 -3.47 23.47
CA ALA A 148 -1.97 -4.49 23.61
C ALA A 148 -2.12 -5.04 25.05
N LYS A 149 -1.08 -4.91 25.88
CA LYS A 149 -1.08 -5.36 27.28
C LYS A 149 -1.55 -4.29 28.27
N THR A 150 -1.84 -3.05 27.87
CA THR A 150 -2.02 -1.94 28.81
C THR A 150 -3.12 -2.19 29.84
N ASP A 151 -4.21 -2.81 29.42
CA ASP A 151 -5.37 -3.14 30.27
C ASP A 151 -5.18 -4.44 31.07
N PHE A 152 -4.05 -5.12 30.82
CA PHE A 152 -3.76 -6.48 31.23
C PHE A 152 -2.46 -6.57 32.05
N GLY A 153 -2.10 -5.48 32.74
CA GLY A 153 -0.91 -5.41 33.61
C GLY A 153 0.39 -5.01 32.89
N GLY A 154 0.31 -4.59 31.63
CA GLY A 154 1.41 -4.02 30.86
C GLY A 154 1.82 -2.61 31.30
N CYS A 155 2.60 -1.92 30.46
CA CYS A 155 2.96 -0.53 30.71
C CYS A 155 1.79 0.41 30.36
N SER A 156 0.87 0.61 31.30
CA SER A 156 -0.33 1.45 31.13
C SER A 156 -0.08 2.87 30.60
N TYR A 157 1.14 3.42 30.77
CA TYR A 157 1.51 4.74 30.23
C TYR A 157 1.56 4.81 28.69
N LEU A 158 1.49 3.67 28.00
CA LEU A 158 1.50 3.61 26.54
C LEU A 158 0.10 3.73 25.93
N SER A 159 -0.93 3.37 26.70
CA SER A 159 -2.33 3.38 26.24
C SER A 159 -2.74 4.79 25.86
N TYR A 160 -3.45 4.93 24.74
CA TYR A 160 -3.90 6.17 24.10
C TYR A 160 -2.80 7.15 23.64
N TYR A 161 -1.64 7.15 24.28
CA TYR A 161 -0.67 8.23 24.23
C TYR A 161 0.57 7.90 23.39
N THR A 162 0.51 6.86 22.55
CA THR A 162 1.60 6.46 21.65
C THR A 162 1.22 6.75 20.19
N TYR A 163 2.04 7.55 19.51
CA TYR A 163 1.78 8.02 18.14
C TYR A 163 2.98 7.76 17.24
N PHE A 164 2.74 7.10 16.11
CA PHE A 164 3.70 7.01 15.00
C PHE A 164 3.30 8.00 13.93
N ILE A 165 4.26 8.80 13.47
CA ILE A 165 3.99 9.98 12.66
C ILE A 165 4.89 9.96 11.42
N ASP A 166 4.25 10.05 10.25
CA ASP A 166 4.89 10.33 8.97
C ASP A 166 4.65 11.80 8.65
N THR A 167 5.69 12.60 8.81
CA THR A 167 5.64 14.05 8.60
C THR A 167 5.63 14.44 7.12
N PHE A 168 6.10 13.54 6.24
CA PHE A 168 6.15 13.76 4.81
C PHE A 168 4.76 13.62 4.18
N ASN A 169 4.09 12.49 4.43
CA ASN A 169 2.74 12.23 3.93
C ASN A 169 1.65 12.81 4.84
N SER A 170 2.01 13.24 6.05
CA SER A 170 1.07 13.75 7.06
C SER A 170 0.05 12.68 7.47
N ILE A 171 0.57 11.56 7.97
CA ILE A 171 -0.18 10.42 8.48
C ILE A 171 0.17 10.24 9.96
N VAL A 172 -0.83 9.93 10.77
CA VAL A 172 -0.65 9.54 12.17
C VAL A 172 -1.35 8.21 12.42
N PHE A 173 -0.62 7.29 13.03
CA PHE A 173 -1.11 6.01 13.49
C PHE A 173 -1.11 5.99 15.02
N ASN A 174 -2.26 5.62 15.61
CA ASN A 174 -2.44 5.49 17.04
C ASN A 174 -3.18 4.19 17.35
N MET A 175 -2.52 3.30 18.09
CA MET A 175 -3.18 2.17 18.74
C MET A 175 -3.43 2.59 20.18
N TYR A 176 -4.70 2.70 20.59
CA TYR A 176 -5.01 3.23 21.91
C TYR A 176 -5.00 2.14 23.00
N ASP A 177 -5.42 0.92 22.68
CA ASP A 177 -5.30 -0.26 23.54
C ASP A 177 -5.50 -1.54 22.68
N ASP A 178 -5.95 -2.63 23.27
CA ASP A 178 -6.25 -3.90 22.61
C ASP A 178 -7.50 -3.88 21.72
N ARG A 179 -8.30 -2.81 21.73
CA ARG A 179 -9.59 -2.73 21.03
C ARG A 179 -9.46 -2.20 19.61
N GLY A 180 -8.63 -1.18 19.38
CA GLY A 180 -8.63 -0.51 18.08
C GLY A 180 -7.43 0.36 17.76
N ILE A 181 -7.39 0.72 16.47
CA ILE A 181 -6.38 1.56 15.85
C ILE A 181 -7.10 2.69 15.12
N ASP A 182 -6.60 3.90 15.32
CA ASP A 182 -6.96 5.07 14.53
C ASP A 182 -5.80 5.43 13.59
N ILE A 183 -6.13 5.62 12.31
CA ILE A 183 -5.21 6.11 11.29
C ILE A 183 -5.83 7.34 10.64
N VAL A 184 -5.15 8.47 10.75
CA VAL A 184 -5.64 9.77 10.26
C VAL A 184 -4.63 10.38 9.29
N SER A 185 -5.12 11.16 8.33
CA SER A 185 -4.28 11.76 7.30
C SER A 185 -4.83 13.10 6.82
N SER A 186 -3.97 13.92 6.21
CA SER A 186 -4.40 15.10 5.45
C SER A 186 -5.08 14.79 4.11
N LYS A 187 -5.00 13.54 3.61
CA LYS A 187 -5.48 13.14 2.28
C LYS A 187 -6.13 11.75 2.32
N LYS A 188 -7.38 11.66 1.86
CA LYS A 188 -8.13 10.39 1.86
C LYS A 188 -7.56 9.35 0.91
N GLU A 189 -6.90 9.77 -0.17
CA GLU A 189 -6.25 8.87 -1.13
C GLU A 189 -5.17 8.00 -0.46
N GLN A 190 -4.49 8.52 0.57
CA GLN A 190 -3.45 7.79 1.31
C GLN A 190 -4.02 6.67 2.19
N LEU A 191 -5.27 6.79 2.63
CA LEU A 191 -5.93 5.81 3.49
C LEU A 191 -6.87 4.86 2.72
N TYR A 192 -7.10 5.12 1.44
CA TYR A 192 -8.06 4.37 0.64
C TYR A 192 -7.74 2.88 0.53
N TYR A 193 -6.44 2.53 0.44
CA TYR A 193 -6.01 1.13 0.47
C TYR A 193 -6.40 0.45 1.79
N ILE A 194 -6.18 1.11 2.92
CA ILE A 194 -6.54 0.60 4.24
C ILE A 194 -8.06 0.38 4.31
N TYR A 195 -8.84 1.34 3.82
CA TYR A 195 -10.30 1.25 3.76
C TYR A 195 -10.80 0.02 2.98
N LYS A 196 -10.19 -0.26 1.82
CA LYS A 196 -10.59 -1.39 0.97
C LYS A 196 -10.09 -2.73 1.53
N TYR A 197 -8.83 -2.83 1.93
CA TYR A 197 -8.22 -4.09 2.33
C TYR A 197 -8.65 -4.53 3.73
N TYR A 198 -8.72 -3.60 4.69
CA TYR A 198 -9.13 -3.87 6.07
C TYR A 198 -10.61 -3.54 6.31
N ASN A 199 -11.44 -3.60 5.26
CA ASN A 199 -12.87 -3.26 5.38
C ASN A 199 -13.62 -4.10 6.42
N ASN A 200 -13.21 -5.37 6.58
CA ASN A 200 -13.76 -6.29 7.58
C ASN A 200 -13.36 -5.93 9.02
N PHE A 201 -12.32 -5.10 9.21
CA PHE A 201 -11.88 -4.64 10.52
C PHE A 201 -12.63 -3.36 10.94
N ILE A 202 -13.36 -2.72 10.00
CA ILE A 202 -14.18 -1.56 10.31
C ILE A 202 -15.39 -1.98 11.16
N LEU A 203 -15.54 -1.33 12.30
CA LEU A 203 -16.65 -1.56 13.21
C LEU A 203 -17.95 -1.02 12.62
N ASP A 204 -19.05 -1.77 12.77
CA ASP A 204 -20.33 -1.46 12.13
C ASP A 204 -20.85 -0.06 12.47
N TYR A 205 -20.61 0.41 13.69
CA TYR A 205 -21.03 1.73 14.14
C TYR A 205 -20.19 2.88 13.54
N ASP A 206 -18.97 2.63 13.09
CA ASP A 206 -18.10 3.62 12.43
C ASP A 206 -18.22 3.57 10.88
N ARG A 207 -18.74 2.46 10.35
CA ARG A 207 -18.79 2.14 8.92
C ARG A 207 -19.43 3.24 8.08
N GLU A 208 -20.60 3.76 8.47
CA GLU A 208 -21.30 4.82 7.72
C GLU A 208 -20.45 6.10 7.60
N ARG A 209 -19.72 6.48 8.65
CA ARG A 209 -18.81 7.63 8.61
C ARG A 209 -17.65 7.35 7.65
N ILE A 210 -17.03 6.18 7.77
CA ILE A 210 -15.87 5.80 6.95
C ILE A 210 -16.26 5.71 5.47
N ASP A 211 -17.37 5.04 5.14
CA ASP A 211 -17.85 4.94 3.75
C ASP A 211 -18.07 6.33 3.12
N ARG A 212 -18.60 7.30 3.87
CA ARG A 212 -18.75 8.69 3.39
C ARG A 212 -17.43 9.40 3.13
N ILE A 213 -16.38 9.13 3.90
CA ILE A 213 -15.05 9.72 3.68
C ILE A 213 -14.49 9.24 2.33
N PHE A 214 -14.63 7.95 2.04
CA PHE A 214 -14.06 7.32 0.85
C PHE A 214 -15.01 7.27 -0.35
N ASP A 215 -16.23 7.82 -0.23
CA ASP A 215 -17.16 7.95 -1.34
C ASP A 215 -16.52 8.71 -2.52
N GLY A 216 -16.83 8.25 -3.73
CA GLY A 216 -16.28 8.73 -5.00
C GLY A 216 -14.84 8.27 -5.32
N LEU A 217 -14.09 7.69 -4.37
CA LEU A 217 -12.75 7.13 -4.65
C LEU A 217 -12.81 5.73 -5.28
N GLU A 218 -13.97 5.10 -5.29
CA GLU A 218 -14.23 3.79 -5.91
C GLU A 218 -13.86 3.72 -7.39
N ASN A 219 -13.86 4.87 -8.05
CA ASN A 219 -13.57 5.00 -9.48
C ASN A 219 -12.15 5.50 -9.79
N ILE A 220 -11.32 5.77 -8.79
CA ILE A 220 -9.92 6.18 -9.00
C ILE A 220 -9.05 4.93 -8.97
N LYS A 221 -8.87 4.32 -10.15
CA LYS A 221 -7.84 3.28 -10.33
C LYS A 221 -6.47 3.96 -10.38
N ASN A 222 -5.61 3.67 -9.39
CA ASN A 222 -4.25 4.22 -9.31
C ASN A 222 -3.33 3.68 -10.42
N PHE A 223 -3.74 2.61 -11.09
CA PHE A 223 -3.17 2.13 -12.32
C PHE A 223 -4.31 1.77 -13.27
N GLN A 224 -4.24 2.22 -14.52
CA GLN A 224 -5.27 1.91 -15.52
C GLN A 224 -4.65 1.84 -16.90
N ILE A 225 -5.01 0.82 -17.67
CA ILE A 225 -4.58 0.68 -19.06
C ILE A 225 -5.80 0.83 -19.97
N ASN A 226 -5.80 1.86 -20.81
CA ASN A 226 -6.83 2.06 -21.82
C ASN A 226 -6.23 1.89 -23.21
N ALA A 227 -6.91 1.14 -24.06
CA ALA A 227 -6.53 0.94 -25.44
C ALA A 227 -7.73 1.19 -26.37
N TYR A 228 -7.51 1.90 -27.47
CA TYR A 228 -8.56 2.31 -28.41
C TYR A 228 -8.01 2.43 -29.83
N ASP A 229 -8.91 2.70 -30.77
CA ASP A 229 -8.58 2.88 -32.20
C ASP A 229 -7.70 1.77 -32.76
N PHE A 230 -8.12 0.52 -32.56
CA PHE A 230 -7.43 -0.65 -33.08
C PHE A 230 -7.43 -0.70 -34.61
N TYR A 231 -6.25 -0.93 -35.19
CA TYR A 231 -6.06 -1.03 -36.63
C TYR A 231 -4.98 -2.06 -37.02
N TRP A 232 -5.07 -2.54 -38.26
CA TRP A 232 -4.03 -3.33 -38.93
C TRP A 232 -3.16 -2.39 -39.79
N ILE A 233 -1.97 -2.84 -40.17
CA ILE A 233 -0.95 -2.01 -40.83
C ILE A 233 -1.41 -1.36 -42.14
N ASP A 234 -2.39 -1.94 -42.82
CA ASP A 234 -3.01 -1.41 -44.04
C ASP A 234 -4.21 -0.49 -43.79
N GLY A 235 -4.53 -0.21 -42.52
CA GLY A 235 -5.65 0.61 -42.08
C GLY A 235 -7.02 -0.07 -42.23
N THR A 236 -7.08 -1.35 -42.59
CA THR A 236 -8.34 -2.08 -42.68
C THR A 236 -8.86 -2.45 -41.29
N LYS A 237 -10.17 -2.79 -41.21
CA LYS A 237 -10.79 -3.26 -39.97
C LYS A 237 -10.41 -4.71 -39.63
N ASP A 238 -10.04 -5.50 -40.63
CA ASP A 238 -9.66 -6.90 -40.49
C ASP A 238 -8.72 -7.29 -41.64
N ASN A 239 -7.49 -7.65 -41.31
CA ASN A 239 -6.47 -8.13 -42.24
C ASN A 239 -6.01 -9.53 -41.82
N LYS A 240 -6.10 -10.52 -42.71
CA LYS A 240 -5.75 -11.92 -42.39
C LYS A 240 -4.25 -12.19 -42.35
N ASP A 241 -3.45 -11.38 -43.03
CA ASP A 241 -2.00 -11.55 -43.18
C ASP A 241 -1.22 -10.77 -42.11
N ASP A 242 -1.82 -9.70 -41.55
CA ASP A 242 -1.21 -8.94 -40.47
C ASP A 242 -1.43 -9.63 -39.12
N LEU A 243 -0.32 -9.99 -38.48
CA LEU A 243 -0.28 -10.70 -37.21
C LEU A 243 -0.18 -9.75 -36.01
N CYS A 244 0.20 -8.49 -36.22
CA CYS A 244 0.46 -7.52 -35.17
C CYS A 244 -0.68 -6.51 -35.08
N LEU A 245 -1.38 -6.49 -33.96
CA LEU A 245 -2.42 -5.49 -33.75
C LEU A 245 -1.79 -4.17 -33.32
N HIS A 246 -2.19 -3.09 -33.97
CA HIS A 246 -1.80 -1.72 -33.62
C HIS A 246 -2.99 -0.92 -33.08
N GLY A 247 -2.68 0.21 -32.44
CA GLY A 247 -3.66 1.11 -31.85
C GLY A 247 -3.05 2.05 -30.83
N ASP A 248 -3.90 2.88 -30.23
CA ASP A 248 -3.49 3.85 -29.23
C ASP A 248 -3.65 3.26 -27.83
N VAL A 249 -2.57 3.28 -27.05
CA VAL A 249 -2.56 2.83 -25.67
C VAL A 249 -2.19 3.99 -24.76
N SER A 250 -2.93 4.11 -23.65
CA SER A 250 -2.62 5.02 -22.56
C SER A 250 -2.55 4.25 -21.24
N VAL A 251 -1.47 4.46 -20.50
CA VAL A 251 -1.25 3.89 -19.17
C VAL A 251 -1.28 5.05 -18.19
N ARG A 252 -2.32 5.09 -17.34
CA ARG A 252 -2.43 6.02 -16.23
C ARG A 252 -1.79 5.37 -15.01
N ILE A 253 -0.84 6.08 -14.40
CA ILE A 253 -0.21 5.71 -13.13
C ILE A 253 -0.40 6.91 -12.21
N GLU A 254 -1.35 6.79 -11.28
CA GLU A 254 -1.77 7.87 -10.39
C GLU A 254 -2.16 9.13 -11.22
N LYS A 255 -1.34 10.19 -11.11
CA LYS A 255 -1.51 11.47 -11.81
C LYS A 255 -0.78 11.53 -13.16
N GLU A 256 0.10 10.59 -13.47
CA GLU A 256 0.87 10.55 -14.70
C GLU A 256 0.17 9.70 -15.75
N ILE A 257 0.24 10.14 -17.01
CA ILE A 257 -0.31 9.42 -18.15
C ILE A 257 0.81 9.25 -19.17
N LEU A 258 1.10 8.00 -19.49
CA LEU A 258 1.97 7.59 -20.59
C LEU A 258 1.06 7.22 -21.76
N SER A 259 1.40 7.61 -22.99
CA SER A 259 0.58 7.28 -24.16
C SER A 259 1.42 7.14 -25.41
N TYR A 260 1.09 6.16 -26.24
CA TYR A 260 1.79 5.91 -27.50
C TYR A 260 0.90 5.11 -28.47
N SER A 261 1.00 5.40 -29.77
CA SER A 261 0.44 4.56 -30.83
C SER A 261 1.40 3.40 -31.06
N CYS A 262 1.08 2.21 -30.55
CA CYS A 262 2.02 1.10 -30.41
C CYS A 262 1.57 -0.17 -31.14
N CYS A 263 2.44 -1.18 -31.16
CA CYS A 263 2.03 -2.56 -31.40
C CYS A 263 1.36 -3.08 -30.12
N VAL A 264 0.03 -2.98 -30.08
CA VAL A 264 -0.81 -3.29 -28.91
C VAL A 264 -0.68 -4.75 -28.50
N SER A 265 -0.57 -5.67 -29.46
CA SER A 265 -0.37 -7.10 -29.16
C SER A 265 0.97 -7.37 -28.48
N ALA A 266 2.06 -6.72 -28.92
CA ALA A 266 3.35 -6.85 -28.25
C ALA A 266 3.32 -6.20 -26.85
N SER A 267 2.71 -5.01 -26.74
CA SER A 267 2.53 -4.31 -25.46
C SER A 267 1.82 -5.18 -24.42
N ALA A 268 0.70 -5.80 -24.79
CA ALA A 268 -0.06 -6.65 -23.90
C ALA A 268 0.70 -7.91 -23.46
N LEU A 269 1.46 -8.56 -24.35
CA LEU A 269 2.27 -9.71 -23.96
C LEU A 269 3.39 -9.31 -22.97
N ARG A 270 4.12 -8.22 -23.27
CA ARG A 270 5.15 -7.70 -22.36
C ARG A 270 4.57 -7.38 -20.98
N MET A 271 3.42 -6.71 -20.93
CA MET A 271 2.77 -6.42 -19.64
C MET A 271 2.34 -7.71 -18.91
N LEU A 272 1.84 -8.72 -19.61
CA LEU A 272 1.53 -10.03 -19.00
C LEU A 272 2.77 -10.68 -18.36
N GLU A 273 3.92 -10.64 -19.03
CA GLU A 273 5.19 -11.15 -18.47
C GLU A 273 5.55 -10.44 -17.17
N THR A 274 5.27 -9.15 -17.08
CA THR A 274 5.57 -8.32 -15.90
C THR A 274 4.65 -8.56 -14.71
N ILE A 275 3.64 -9.43 -14.82
CA ILE A 275 2.87 -9.88 -13.64
C ILE A 275 3.77 -10.66 -12.66
N LYS A 276 4.83 -11.31 -13.17
CA LYS A 276 5.72 -12.16 -12.37
C LYS A 276 7.19 -11.79 -12.47
N ASN A 277 7.57 -11.03 -13.50
CA ASN A 277 8.96 -10.71 -13.76
C ASN A 277 9.17 -9.20 -13.66
N ASP A 278 10.31 -8.81 -13.11
CA ASP A 278 10.72 -7.41 -13.18
C ASP A 278 11.01 -7.02 -14.63
N HIS A 279 10.70 -5.78 -14.97
CA HIS A 279 11.05 -5.16 -16.23
C HIS A 279 11.81 -3.86 -15.98
N TYR A 280 12.88 -3.62 -16.73
CA TYR A 280 13.71 -2.45 -16.59
C TYR A 280 13.61 -1.60 -17.85
N ILE A 281 13.62 -0.28 -17.68
CA ILE A 281 13.66 0.63 -18.83
C ILE A 281 14.88 0.28 -19.69
N THR A 282 14.65 -0.01 -20.96
CA THR A 282 15.71 -0.34 -21.91
C THR A 282 15.71 0.61 -23.11
N ASN A 283 16.90 0.80 -23.69
CA ASN A 283 17.07 1.59 -24.90
C ASN A 283 16.89 0.75 -26.18
N THR A 284 16.57 -0.55 -26.06
CA THR A 284 16.60 -1.49 -27.19
C THR A 284 15.32 -2.31 -27.31
N GLY A 285 14.39 -1.91 -28.18
CA GLY A 285 13.21 -2.69 -28.65
C GLY A 285 12.19 -3.23 -27.62
N GLU A 286 12.53 -3.13 -26.34
CA GLU A 286 11.92 -3.60 -25.08
C GLU A 286 10.59 -3.06 -24.61
N GLN A 287 10.18 -1.93 -25.17
CA GLN A 287 9.42 -0.96 -24.40
C GLN A 287 8.03 -1.49 -24.06
N MET A 288 7.48 -1.09 -22.91
CA MET A 288 6.10 -1.41 -22.50
C MET A 288 5.07 -1.02 -23.57
N LEU A 289 5.26 0.13 -24.23
CA LEU A 289 4.49 0.57 -25.39
C LEU A 289 5.42 0.64 -26.63
N PRO A 290 5.70 -0.50 -27.30
CA PRO A 290 6.69 -0.55 -28.36
C PRO A 290 6.12 -0.03 -29.68
N CYS A 291 6.90 0.73 -30.45
CA CYS A 291 6.46 1.20 -31.78
C CYS A 291 6.16 0.05 -32.74
N CYS A 292 6.90 -1.06 -32.64
CA CYS A 292 6.67 -2.26 -33.44
C CYS A 292 7.01 -3.52 -32.65
N GLY A 293 6.37 -4.64 -33.02
CA GLY A 293 6.71 -6.00 -32.56
C GLY A 293 7.07 -6.89 -33.74
N HIS A 294 7.81 -6.33 -34.71
CA HIS A 294 7.92 -6.87 -36.07
C HIS A 294 8.57 -8.25 -36.15
N SER A 295 9.45 -8.59 -35.20
CA SER A 295 10.19 -9.85 -35.25
C SER A 295 9.97 -10.66 -33.99
N MET A 296 9.33 -11.82 -34.17
CA MET A 296 9.06 -12.81 -33.12
C MET A 296 10.03 -13.98 -33.25
N PHE A 297 10.76 -14.29 -32.20
CA PHE A 297 11.71 -15.39 -32.13
C PHE A 297 11.20 -16.40 -31.12
N ALA A 298 10.68 -17.53 -31.60
CA ALA A 298 10.23 -18.61 -30.73
C ALA A 298 11.42 -19.36 -30.11
N ASP A 299 11.23 -19.86 -28.89
CA ASP A 299 12.09 -20.89 -28.32
C ASP A 299 11.90 -22.24 -29.03
N GLU A 300 12.75 -23.23 -28.70
CA GLU A 300 12.72 -24.54 -29.36
C GLU A 300 11.40 -25.30 -29.15
N ASN A 301 10.69 -25.02 -28.05
CA ASN A 301 9.46 -25.70 -27.66
C ASN A 301 8.19 -24.97 -28.14
N LEU A 302 8.33 -23.78 -28.72
CA LEU A 302 7.22 -22.88 -29.06
C LEU A 302 6.36 -22.50 -27.84
N GLU A 303 6.98 -22.40 -26.67
CA GLU A 303 6.32 -22.05 -25.41
C GLU A 303 6.52 -20.59 -25.03
N ASN A 304 7.65 -19.99 -25.44
CA ASN A 304 7.99 -18.60 -25.17
C ASN A 304 8.45 -17.89 -26.45
N VAL A 305 8.19 -16.59 -26.53
CA VAL A 305 8.56 -15.75 -27.67
C VAL A 305 9.38 -14.55 -27.21
N TYR A 306 10.46 -14.29 -27.92
CA TYR A 306 11.16 -13.01 -27.82
C TYR A 306 10.66 -12.08 -28.92
N ILE A 307 10.19 -10.88 -28.54
CA ILE A 307 9.76 -9.85 -29.50
C ILE A 307 10.83 -8.77 -29.61
N SER A 308 11.42 -8.65 -30.80
CA SER A 308 12.34 -7.56 -31.13
C SER A 308 11.60 -6.45 -31.88
N GLY A 309 11.77 -5.22 -31.38
CA GLY A 309 11.24 -3.98 -31.94
C GLY A 309 12.33 -2.94 -32.18
N CYS A 310 11.96 -1.77 -32.67
CA CYS A 310 12.87 -0.63 -32.77
C CYS A 310 12.97 0.14 -31.45
N ASP A 311 13.92 1.07 -31.36
CA ASP A 311 14.18 1.83 -30.13
C ASP A 311 13.14 2.93 -29.85
N ASN A 312 12.09 3.04 -30.68
CA ASN A 312 11.00 3.98 -30.48
C ASN A 312 9.86 3.35 -29.67
N GLY A 313 9.36 4.09 -28.71
CA GLY A 313 8.25 3.67 -27.86
C GLY A 313 8.19 4.50 -26.59
N VAL A 314 7.35 4.08 -25.66
CA VAL A 314 7.34 4.59 -24.29
C VAL A 314 7.54 3.42 -23.34
N ASP A 315 8.45 3.60 -22.37
CA ASP A 315 8.77 2.57 -21.41
C ASP A 315 8.53 3.01 -19.95
N TYR A 316 8.40 2.04 -19.07
CA TYR A 316 8.42 2.23 -17.62
C TYR A 316 8.91 0.96 -16.93
N GLU A 317 9.73 1.10 -15.90
CA GLU A 317 10.25 -0.01 -15.10
C GLU A 317 9.15 -0.56 -14.18
N VAL A 318 9.15 -1.87 -13.97
CA VAL A 318 8.26 -2.62 -13.07
C VAL A 318 9.15 -3.48 -12.17
N LYS A 319 9.06 -3.27 -10.85
CA LYS A 319 9.78 -4.06 -9.85
C LYS A 319 8.85 -4.61 -8.79
N HIS A 320 9.04 -5.85 -8.40
CA HIS A 320 8.23 -6.50 -7.39
C HIS A 320 8.86 -6.38 -6.01
N ASN A 321 8.07 -5.96 -5.03
CA ASN A 321 8.41 -5.97 -3.61
C ASN A 321 7.21 -6.49 -2.82
N ASP A 322 7.22 -7.78 -2.51
CA ASP A 322 6.09 -8.51 -1.92
C ASP A 322 4.77 -8.29 -2.67
N ASN A 323 3.80 -7.62 -2.05
CA ASN A 323 2.47 -7.36 -2.62
C ASN A 323 2.39 -6.02 -3.38
N ILE A 324 3.54 -5.37 -3.61
CA ILE A 324 3.64 -4.06 -4.27
C ILE A 324 4.48 -4.18 -5.54
N VAL A 325 3.98 -3.58 -6.61
CA VAL A 325 4.69 -3.27 -7.85
C VAL A 325 5.16 -1.83 -7.79
N ILE A 326 6.47 -1.64 -7.84
CA ILE A 326 7.12 -0.34 -7.93
C ILE A 326 7.27 -0.01 -9.42
N ILE A 327 6.54 1.01 -9.87
CA ILE A 327 6.62 1.52 -11.24
C ILE A 327 7.51 2.75 -11.28
N LYS A 328 8.51 2.78 -12.16
CA LYS A 328 9.33 3.98 -12.39
C LYS A 328 9.27 4.41 -13.85
N THR A 329 8.87 5.65 -14.10
CA THR A 329 8.74 6.19 -15.46
C THR A 329 10.08 6.75 -15.97
N GLU A 330 10.18 6.98 -17.29
CA GLU A 330 11.36 7.60 -17.92
C GLU A 330 11.69 9.00 -17.35
N LYS A 331 10.69 9.70 -16.80
CA LYS A 331 10.90 10.99 -16.10
C LYS A 331 11.54 10.83 -14.72
N GLY A 332 11.71 9.59 -14.24
CA GLY A 332 12.27 9.27 -12.93
C GLY A 332 11.24 9.30 -11.78
N ASN A 333 9.95 9.47 -12.07
CA ASN A 333 8.90 9.38 -11.04
C ASN A 333 8.69 7.92 -10.67
N THR A 334 8.50 7.66 -9.37
CA THR A 334 8.25 6.31 -8.84
C THR A 334 6.88 6.24 -8.18
N TYR A 335 6.16 5.15 -8.41
CA TYR A 335 4.81 4.89 -7.91
C TYR A 335 4.71 3.48 -7.35
N ASN A 336 3.94 3.30 -6.28
CA ASN A 336 3.70 2.01 -5.66
C ASN A 336 2.27 1.57 -5.97
N ILE A 337 2.11 0.51 -6.75
CA ILE A 337 0.84 -0.06 -7.16
C ILE A 337 0.70 -1.44 -6.51
N ARG A 338 -0.48 -1.81 -6.03
CA ARG A 338 -0.68 -3.16 -5.50
C ARG A 338 -0.56 -4.19 -6.62
N LEU A 339 0.11 -5.31 -6.36
CA LEU A 339 0.27 -6.38 -7.34
C LEU A 339 -1.06 -6.92 -7.86
N SER A 340 -2.10 -7.03 -7.00
CA SER A 340 -3.43 -7.46 -7.43
C SER A 340 -4.07 -6.50 -8.44
N ASP A 341 -3.94 -5.20 -8.20
CA ASP A 341 -4.59 -4.17 -9.01
C ASP A 341 -3.85 -4.01 -10.35
N TYR A 342 -2.50 -4.08 -10.30
CA TYR A 342 -1.65 -4.16 -11.48
C TYR A 342 -2.03 -5.38 -12.34
N LYS A 343 -2.08 -6.57 -11.72
CA LYS A 343 -2.44 -7.82 -12.41
C LYS A 343 -3.83 -7.74 -13.02
N GLU A 344 -4.83 -7.27 -12.29
CA GLU A 344 -6.19 -7.14 -12.78
C GLU A 344 -6.23 -6.26 -14.05
N GLU A 345 -5.60 -5.09 -14.03
CA GLU A 345 -5.59 -4.18 -15.18
C GLU A 345 -4.81 -4.73 -16.38
N VAL A 346 -3.66 -5.37 -16.14
CA VAL A 346 -2.88 -6.01 -17.22
C VAL A 346 -3.69 -7.14 -17.87
N VAL A 347 -4.33 -7.98 -17.07
CA VAL A 347 -5.17 -9.08 -17.58
C VAL A 347 -6.39 -8.53 -18.32
N ASN A 348 -7.04 -7.48 -17.80
CA ASN A 348 -8.16 -6.82 -18.47
C ASN A 348 -7.74 -6.22 -19.83
N PHE A 349 -6.57 -5.58 -19.89
CA PHE A 349 -6.01 -5.05 -21.12
C PHE A 349 -5.73 -6.16 -22.14
N ALA A 350 -5.06 -7.24 -21.73
CA ALA A 350 -4.79 -8.38 -22.60
C ALA A 350 -6.09 -9.04 -23.09
N ASN A 351 -7.07 -9.27 -22.21
CA ASN A 351 -8.37 -9.81 -22.62
C ASN A 351 -9.04 -8.94 -23.69
N LYS A 352 -9.01 -7.61 -23.55
CA LYS A 352 -9.55 -6.68 -24.56
C LYS A 352 -8.88 -6.84 -25.93
N VAL A 353 -7.56 -7.03 -25.95
CA VAL A 353 -6.79 -7.28 -27.18
C VAL A 353 -7.18 -8.62 -27.78
N GLN A 354 -7.22 -9.69 -26.97
CA GLN A 354 -7.58 -11.02 -27.43
C GLN A 354 -9.02 -11.09 -27.95
N GLU A 355 -9.96 -10.39 -27.32
CA GLU A 355 -11.33 -10.26 -27.80
C GLU A 355 -11.43 -9.61 -29.18
N PHE A 356 -10.54 -8.65 -29.48
CA PHE A 356 -10.47 -8.06 -30.81
C PHE A 356 -10.01 -9.08 -31.85
N TYR A 357 -8.94 -9.83 -31.57
CA TYR A 357 -8.49 -10.92 -32.45
C TYR A 357 -9.59 -11.97 -32.66
N ASN A 358 -10.33 -12.36 -31.61
CA ASN A 358 -11.41 -13.34 -31.70
C ASN A 358 -12.60 -12.88 -32.57
N LYS A 359 -12.77 -11.57 -32.76
CA LYS A 359 -13.80 -11.00 -33.64
C LYS A 359 -13.35 -10.93 -35.11
N CYS A 360 -12.04 -11.04 -35.35
CA CYS A 360 -11.45 -11.02 -36.68
C CYS A 360 -11.48 -12.41 -37.33
N TYR A 361 -11.24 -12.46 -38.64
CA TYR A 361 -10.98 -13.71 -39.32
C TYR A 361 -9.73 -14.40 -38.76
N GLU A 362 -9.74 -15.72 -38.83
CA GLU A 362 -8.55 -16.53 -38.52
C GLU A 362 -7.36 -16.06 -39.37
N LYS A 363 -6.24 -15.80 -38.69
CA LYS A 363 -5.02 -15.31 -39.32
C LYS A 363 -4.40 -16.37 -40.20
N ILE A 364 -3.94 -15.96 -41.38
CA ILE A 364 -3.20 -16.82 -42.28
C ILE A 364 -1.77 -16.91 -41.73
N LEU A 365 -1.38 -18.11 -41.31
CA LEU A 365 -0.03 -18.32 -40.81
C LEU A 365 1.01 -18.11 -41.93
N PRO A 366 2.15 -17.47 -41.63
CA PRO A 366 3.25 -17.35 -42.57
C PRO A 366 3.70 -18.69 -43.12
N LYS A 367 4.15 -18.71 -44.38
CA LYS A 367 4.75 -19.91 -44.99
C LYS A 367 6.15 -20.17 -44.48
N ASN A 368 6.83 -19.13 -43.99
CA ASN A 368 8.14 -19.24 -43.40
C ASN A 368 8.02 -19.86 -42.00
N ASP A 369 8.71 -20.98 -41.77
CA ASP A 369 8.62 -21.70 -40.50
C ASP A 369 9.07 -20.85 -39.30
N PHE A 370 10.07 -19.96 -39.48
CA PHE A 370 10.53 -19.07 -38.41
C PHE A 370 9.44 -18.08 -37.98
N GLU A 371 8.82 -17.36 -38.92
CA GLU A 371 7.73 -16.42 -38.62
C GLU A 371 6.49 -17.12 -38.07
N LYS A 372 6.14 -18.28 -38.65
CA LYS A 372 5.04 -19.12 -38.19
C LYS A 372 5.25 -19.59 -36.75
N ASN A 373 6.45 -20.07 -36.44
CA ASN A 373 6.81 -20.54 -35.10
C ASN A 373 6.76 -19.38 -34.09
N GLY A 374 7.27 -18.20 -34.46
CA GLY A 374 7.16 -16.99 -33.63
C GLY A 374 5.72 -16.66 -33.25
N TYR A 375 4.81 -16.68 -34.22
CA TYR A 375 3.38 -16.42 -33.97
C TYR A 375 2.68 -17.51 -33.14
N ILE A 376 3.07 -18.78 -33.32
CA ILE A 376 2.55 -19.88 -32.50
C ILE A 376 3.01 -19.72 -31.05
N ALA A 377 4.30 -19.47 -30.84
CA ALA A 377 4.88 -19.27 -29.51
C ALA A 377 4.24 -18.06 -28.79
N PHE A 378 4.03 -16.95 -29.50
CA PHE A 378 3.32 -15.78 -28.99
C PHE A 378 1.98 -16.14 -28.35
N TRP A 379 1.13 -16.89 -29.05
CA TRP A 379 -0.19 -17.25 -28.52
C TRP A 379 -0.14 -18.35 -27.45
N ASN A 380 0.87 -19.22 -27.47
CA ASN A 380 1.06 -20.21 -26.42
C ASN A 380 1.44 -19.54 -25.10
N GLU A 381 2.43 -18.63 -25.16
CA GLU A 381 2.85 -17.84 -24.01
C GLU A 381 1.71 -16.97 -23.47
N TRP A 382 1.02 -16.25 -24.35
CA TRP A 382 -0.15 -15.44 -24.01
C TRP A 382 -1.21 -16.22 -23.23
N LYS A 383 -1.61 -17.40 -23.74
CA LYS A 383 -2.63 -18.25 -23.11
C LYS A 383 -2.18 -18.84 -21.77
N ARG A 384 -0.87 -19.02 -21.58
CA ARG A 384 -0.28 -19.47 -20.33
C ARG A 384 -0.32 -18.33 -19.31
N LEU A 385 0.23 -17.17 -19.65
CA LEU A 385 0.33 -16.02 -18.74
C LEU A 385 -1.03 -15.46 -18.29
N ILE A 386 -2.04 -15.43 -19.16
CA ILE A 386 -3.39 -14.95 -18.77
C ILE A 386 -4.03 -15.80 -17.66
N LYS A 387 -3.68 -17.08 -17.55
CA LYS A 387 -4.27 -18.00 -16.56
C LYS A 387 -3.51 -18.03 -15.25
N GLU A 388 -2.29 -17.50 -15.25
CA GLU A 388 -1.39 -17.46 -14.11
C GLU A 388 -1.69 -16.27 -13.20
#